data_AF-A0A1G6N0Y1-F1
#
_entry.id   AF-A0A1G6N0Y1-F1
#
_cell.length_a   1.000
_cell.length_b   1.000
_cell.length_c   1.000
_cell.angle_alpha   90.00
_cell.angle_beta   90.00
_cell.angle_gamma   90.00
#
_symmetry.space_group_name_H-M   'P 1'
#
loop_
_entity.id
_entity.type
_entity.pdbx_description
1 polymer ?
#
loop_
_entity_poly.entity_id
_entity_poly.type
_entity_poly.pdbx_seq_one_letter_code
_entity_poly.pdbx_strand_id
1 'polypeptide(L)' 'MRSRENGTTTQSTVRKALETVLFRTDDRTVIKECRHCGTTLESVSTCPACGSSDIVEYRIQ' A
#
# COMPACT_ATOMS: atom_id res chain seq x y z
N MET A 1 48.95 0.66 -2.51
CA MET A 1 47.56 1.16 -2.37
C MET A 1 46.64 -0.05 -2.55
N ARG A 2 45.94 -0.48 -1.50
CA ARG A 2 45.07 -1.69 -1.54
C ARG A 2 43.62 -1.24 -1.73
N SER A 3 43.06 -1.46 -2.92
CA SER A 3 41.64 -1.25 -3.21
C SER A 3 40.80 -2.25 -2.41
N ARG A 4 39.90 -1.75 -1.56
CA ARG A 4 38.83 -2.51 -0.90
C ARG A 4 37.58 -2.41 -1.77
N GLU A 5 37.37 -3.42 -2.61
CA GLU A 5 36.18 -3.60 -3.43
C GLU A 5 35.27 -4.61 -2.72
N ASN A 6 34.48 -4.19 -1.71
CA ASN A 6 33.51 -5.09 -1.06
C ASN A 6 32.29 -4.37 -0.44
N GLY A 7 32.07 -3.08 -0.74
CA GLY A 7 31.01 -2.28 -0.11
C GLY A 7 29.67 -2.23 -0.85
N THR A 8 29.61 -2.66 -2.11
CA THR A 8 28.47 -2.37 -3.01
C THR A 8 27.40 -3.46 -3.05
N THR A 9 27.74 -4.73 -2.80
CA THR A 9 26.79 -5.86 -2.94
C THR A 9 25.73 -5.89 -1.84
N THR A 10 26.11 -5.68 -0.58
CA THR A 10 25.19 -5.71 0.57
C THR A 10 24.23 -4.51 0.56
N GLN A 11 24.70 -3.33 0.14
CA GLN A 11 23.87 -2.13 0.01
C GLN A 11 22.77 -2.30 -1.05
N SER A 12 23.07 -3.04 -2.12
CA SER A 12 22.14 -3.32 -3.22
C SER A 12 20.98 -4.22 -2.79
N THR A 13 21.24 -5.25 -1.97
CA THR A 13 20.18 -6.18 -1.51
C THR A 13 19.18 -5.51 -0.59
N VAL A 14 19.65 -4.68 0.36
CA VAL A 14 18.76 -3.95 1.27
C VAL A 14 17.92 -2.93 0.49
N ARG A 15 18.54 -2.22 -0.46
CA ARG A 15 17.82 -1.29 -1.35
C ARG A 15 16.72 -2.00 -2.16
N LYS A 16 17.02 -3.15 -2.75
CA LYS A 16 16.01 -3.96 -3.47
C LYS A 16 14.89 -4.44 -2.58
N ALA A 17 15.20 -4.89 -1.36
CA ALA A 17 14.17 -5.33 -0.41
C ALA A 17 13.23 -4.19 -0.02
N LEU A 18 13.78 -2.99 0.22
CA LEU A 18 12.99 -1.79 0.48
C LEU A 18 12.14 -1.38 -0.72
N GLU A 19 12.68 -1.45 -1.93
CA GLU A 19 11.91 -1.19 -3.15
C GLU A 19 10.73 -2.16 -3.30
N THR A 20 10.89 -3.44 -3.00
CA THR A 20 9.80 -4.44 -3.02
C THR A 20 8.71 -4.16 -1.97
N VAL A 21 9.07 -3.66 -0.80
CA VAL A 21 8.11 -3.37 0.29
C VAL A 21 7.37 -2.05 0.07
N LEU A 22 8.10 -1.00 -0.34
CA LEU A 22 7.57 0.35 -0.52
C LEU A 22 6.86 0.52 -1.87
N PHE A 23 7.39 -0.13 -2.91
CA PHE A 23 6.84 -0.11 -4.26
C PHE A 23 6.35 -1.50 -4.63
N ARG A 24 5.48 -2.12 -3.81
CA ARG A 24 4.68 -3.27 -4.27
C ARG A 24 4.01 -2.85 -5.57
N THR A 25 4.53 -3.34 -6.69
CA THR A 25 4.56 -2.59 -7.95
C THR A 25 3.22 -2.59 -8.70
N ASP A 26 2.15 -3.13 -8.12
CA ASP A 26 0.85 -3.20 -8.82
C ASP A 26 -0.39 -3.21 -7.91
N ASP A 27 -0.22 -3.31 -6.59
CA ASP A 27 -1.35 -3.25 -5.65
C ASP A 27 -1.67 -1.77 -5.38
N ARG A 28 -2.37 -1.15 -6.33
CA ARG A 28 -3.01 0.15 -6.11
C ARG A 28 -3.84 0.03 -4.84
N THR A 29 -3.40 0.69 -3.77
CA THR A 29 -4.13 0.65 -2.52
C THR A 29 -5.45 1.39 -2.72
N VAL A 30 -6.54 0.63 -2.78
CA VAL A 30 -7.91 1.14 -2.84
C VAL A 30 -8.50 1.09 -1.44
N ILE A 31 -8.81 2.25 -0.89
CA ILE A 31 -9.50 2.37 0.40
C ILE A 31 -10.97 2.65 0.10
N LYS A 32 -11.88 1.83 0.65
CA LYS A 32 -13.33 2.09 0.56
C LYS A 32 -13.85 2.59 1.89
N GLU A 33 -14.72 3.60 1.88
CA GLU A 33 -15.26 4.22 3.08
C GLU A 33 -16.75 4.52 2.93
N CYS A 34 -17.53 4.29 3.98
CA CYS A 34 -18.92 4.73 4.02
C CYS A 34 -19.00 6.25 4.25
N ARG A 35 -19.64 6.98 3.34
CA ARG A 35 -19.80 8.44 3.47
C ARG A 35 -20.76 8.85 4.59
N HIS A 36 -21.57 7.91 5.07
CA HIS A 36 -22.55 8.18 6.11
C HIS A 36 -21.98 8.08 7.52
N CYS A 37 -21.15 7.07 7.79
CA CYS A 37 -20.64 6.79 9.15
C CYS A 37 -19.11 6.71 9.25
N GLY A 38 -18.38 6.84 8.14
CA GLY A 38 -16.91 6.84 8.11
C GLY A 38 -16.26 5.45 8.28
N THR A 39 -17.03 4.37 8.24
CA THR A 39 -16.48 3.01 8.36
C THR A 39 -15.68 2.65 7.11
N THR A 40 -14.42 2.23 7.29
CA THR A 40 -13.60 1.63 6.23
C THR A 40 -14.10 0.22 5.89
N LEU A 41 -14.15 -0.12 4.61
CA LEU A 41 -14.80 -1.33 4.11
C LEU A 41 -13.86 -2.15 3.22
N GLU A 42 -13.87 -3.47 3.42
CA GLU A 42 -13.16 -4.44 2.59
C GLU A 42 -14.12 -5.04 1.54
N SER A 43 -14.43 -4.27 0.49
CA SER A 43 -15.13 -4.74 -0.72
C SER A 43 -16.62 -5.10 -0.58
N VAL A 44 -17.39 -4.38 0.23
CA VAL A 44 -18.85 -4.52 0.30
C VAL A 44 -19.58 -3.38 -0.41
N SER A 45 -20.76 -3.66 -0.98
CA SER A 45 -21.62 -2.66 -1.63
C SER A 45 -22.51 -1.89 -0.65
N THR A 46 -22.66 -2.40 0.58
CA THR A 46 -23.46 -1.79 1.64
C THR A 46 -22.66 -1.81 2.94
N CYS A 47 -22.68 -0.70 3.68
CA CYS A 47 -22.01 -0.58 4.97
C CYS A 47 -22.70 -1.47 6.03
N PRO A 48 -22.01 -2.44 6.64
CA PRO A 48 -22.58 -3.29 7.68
C PRO A 48 -22.83 -2.55 8.99
N ALA A 49 -22.20 -1.38 9.20
CA ALA A 49 -22.35 -0.60 10.42
C ALA A 49 -23.62 0.25 10.45
N CYS A 50 -24.06 0.79 9.30
CA CYS A 50 -25.21 1.71 9.24
C CYS A 50 -26.24 1.38 8.15
N GLY A 51 -25.99 0.39 7.30
CA GLY A 51 -26.89 -0.01 6.22
C GLY A 51 -26.89 0.89 4.98
N SER A 52 -26.09 1.97 4.97
CA SER A 52 -25.97 2.86 3.80
C SER A 52 -25.22 2.19 2.65
N SER A 53 -25.62 2.48 1.41
CA SER A 53 -24.91 2.08 0.18
C SER A 53 -24.05 3.21 -0.41
N ASP A 54 -23.98 4.37 0.25
CA ASP A 54 -23.14 5.49 -0.18
C ASP A 54 -21.68 5.25 0.24
N ILE A 55 -20.96 4.54 -0.62
CA ILE A 55 -19.56 4.13 -0.44
C ILE A 55 -18.65 4.89 -1.41
N VAL A 56 -17.62 5.54 -0.90
CA VAL A 56 -16.57 6.22 -1.69
C VAL A 56 -15.31 5.36 -1.77
N GLU A 57 -14.60 5.42 -2.90
CA GLU A 57 -13.31 4.76 -3.09
C GLU A 57 -12.20 5.81 -3.27
N TYR A 58 -11.14 5.69 -2.48
CA TYR A 58 -9.90 6.45 -2.63
C TYR A 58 -8.83 5.57 -3.25
N ARG A 59 -8.15 6.07 -4.29
CA ARG A 59 -7.02 5.38 -4.93
C ARG A 59 -5.75 6.14 -4.60
N ILE A 60 -4.82 5.47 -3.92
CA ILE A 60 -3.50 6.01 -3.65
C ILE A 60 -2.63 5.75 -4.89
N GLN A 61 -2.08 6.82 -5.48
CA GLN A 61 -1.18 6.81 -6.65
C GLN A 61 0.24 7.15 -6.24
#